data_AF-A0A8J7WW68-F1
#
_entry.id   AF-A0A8J7WW68-F1
#
_cell.length_a   1.000
_cell.length_b   1.000
_cell.length_c   1.000
_cell.angle_alpha   90.00
_cell.angle_beta   90.00
_cell.angle_gamma   90.00
#
_symmetry.space_group_name_H-M   'P 1'
#
loop_
_entity.id
_entity.type
_entity.pdbx_description
1 polymer ?
#
loop_
_entity_poly.entity_id
_entity_poly.type
_entity_poly.pdbx_seq_one_letter_code
_entity_poly.pdbx_strand_id
1 'polypeptide(L)'
;MIEASALFDLISQHTTLACLAIILITALECLALVGLFLPGTLLIFFFGTLAGTGLLPPVAVLGCTFLGAFLGDTCSYWLGRRYHQEIKGLQLLRKHQALFRRGQDFFHRHGGKGLIFGRFVGPLRPLVPLVAGMMNFSPLRFVLISICSCVVWTIVYLFPGMFFGSSLVVVAQISGRLATIILLVTVLFLSTAWLFRLMARGLETAGFLWMTNVGKWLNTRPAPKKMAHALRQFVRPTIRPYREPEGLGAFLLLFSLCMFGLFAFAFHPGTDWHTALGSNSLAHFFHSLQTFWTLHALMLFSALGRQMVLFSGAGMLIMYLALSRHLRSAAFLGAAIIGAQLLALVMQGGPQGLFPWADQVFSSSTLIVDPVLWPPVYAFPAILAYTRYHYGPWWIVFWVVFCLTCLIGIADLWLGRWTVPQIVYGMSLGWGWTCVLGFAYLQNPENDFPGLSSIFLWLGILLVILPWQTDQIRQAYPQALVQPQPPISYNTWVQEGWRQVP
;
A
#
# COMPACT_ATOMS: atom_id res chain seq x y z
N MET A 1 -10.54 -22.28 17.14
CA MET A 1 -9.58 -22.29 18.28
C MET A 1 -8.83 -23.62 18.44
N ILE A 2 -9.32 -24.75 17.90
CA ILE A 2 -8.75 -26.10 18.11
C ILE A 2 -7.46 -26.36 17.29
N GLU A 3 -7.26 -25.68 16.15
CA GLU A 3 -6.08 -25.92 15.29
C GLU A 3 -4.79 -25.24 15.80
N ALA A 4 -4.91 -24.08 16.45
CA ALA A 4 -3.75 -23.33 16.96
C ALA A 4 -3.13 -24.00 18.20
N SER A 5 -3.96 -24.60 19.08
CA SER A 5 -3.50 -25.34 20.25
C SER A 5 -2.78 -26.64 19.87
N ALA A 6 -3.28 -27.37 18.87
CA ALA A 6 -2.63 -28.58 18.38
C ALA A 6 -1.25 -28.29 17.75
N LEU A 7 -1.11 -27.17 17.03
CA LEU A 7 0.18 -26.72 16.51
C LEU A 7 1.13 -26.27 17.63
N PHE A 8 0.60 -25.64 18.68
CA PHE A 8 1.35 -25.22 19.86
C PHE A 8 1.87 -26.43 20.65
N ASP A 9 1.05 -27.46 20.81
CA ASP A 9 1.42 -28.72 21.46
C ASP A 9 2.46 -29.50 20.62
N LEU A 10 2.32 -29.51 19.29
CA LEU A 10 3.28 -30.16 18.40
C LEU A 10 4.65 -29.47 18.39
N ILE A 11 4.69 -28.13 18.38
CA ILE A 11 5.94 -27.36 18.39
C ILE A 11 6.61 -27.43 19.76
N SER A 12 5.85 -27.35 20.86
CA SER A 12 6.41 -27.46 22.21
C SER A 12 6.99 -28.85 22.46
N GLN A 13 6.34 -29.93 22.00
CA GLN A 13 6.84 -31.31 22.08
C GLN A 13 8.10 -31.55 21.21
N HIS A 14 8.33 -30.75 20.17
CA HIS A 14 9.45 -30.89 19.23
C HIS A 14 10.41 -29.69 19.22
N THR A 15 10.59 -29.03 20.37
CA THR A 15 11.48 -27.86 20.50
C THR A 15 12.92 -28.17 20.05
N THR A 16 13.41 -29.39 20.24
CA THR A 16 14.74 -29.84 19.77
C THR A 16 14.83 -29.89 18.25
N LEU A 17 13.80 -30.38 17.56
CA LEU A 17 13.73 -30.39 16.09
C LEU A 17 13.63 -28.98 15.53
N ALA A 18 12.88 -28.09 16.19
CA ALA A 18 12.80 -26.68 15.83
C ALA A 18 14.18 -25.99 15.95
N CYS A 19 14.91 -26.22 17.04
CA CYS A 19 16.27 -25.71 17.21
C CYS A 19 17.23 -26.22 16.12
N LEU A 20 17.18 -27.51 15.79
CA LEU A 20 17.98 -28.11 14.71
C LEU A 20 17.64 -27.51 13.35
N ALA A 21 16.35 -27.30 13.06
CA ALA A 21 15.91 -26.66 11.82
C ALA A 21 16.41 -25.21 11.73
N ILE A 22 16.35 -24.45 12.82
CA ILE A 22 16.87 -23.08 12.87
C ILE A 22 18.38 -23.07 12.58
N ILE A 23 19.15 -23.96 13.22
CA ILE A 23 20.60 -24.07 12.99
C ILE A 23 20.86 -24.39 11.51
N LEU A 24 20.18 -25.40 10.96
CA LEU A 24 20.39 -25.85 9.59
C LEU A 24 20.02 -24.78 8.57
N ILE A 25 18.83 -24.17 8.69
CA ILE A 25 18.35 -23.12 7.79
C ILE A 25 19.27 -21.91 7.86
N THR A 26 19.66 -21.47 9.06
CA THR A 26 20.57 -20.33 9.20
C THR A 26 21.96 -20.64 8.65
N ALA A 27 22.45 -21.87 8.82
CA ALA A 27 23.72 -22.31 8.24
C ALA A 27 23.68 -22.33 6.71
N LEU A 28 22.61 -22.86 6.11
CA LEU A 28 22.43 -22.88 4.65
C LEU A 28 22.29 -21.47 4.08
N GLU A 29 21.63 -20.56 4.80
CA GLU A 29 21.52 -19.15 4.44
C GLU A 29 22.86 -18.41 4.47
N CYS A 30 23.73 -18.74 5.43
CA CYS A 30 25.06 -18.16 5.54
C CYS A 30 26.12 -18.90 4.69
N LEU A 31 25.77 -20.05 4.13
CA LEU A 31 26.64 -20.82 3.26
C LEU A 31 26.74 -20.17 1.88
N ALA A 32 27.96 -19.98 1.40
CA ALA A 32 28.23 -19.51 0.05
C ALA A 32 27.50 -20.36 -0.99
N LEU A 33 26.98 -19.72 -2.05
CA LEU A 33 26.16 -20.31 -3.13
C LEU A 33 24.73 -20.67 -2.73
N VAL A 34 24.52 -21.33 -1.60
CA VAL A 34 23.18 -21.74 -1.15
C VAL A 34 22.38 -20.52 -0.64
N GLY A 35 23.01 -19.64 0.14
CA GLY A 35 22.42 -18.39 0.62
C GLY A 35 22.12 -17.34 -0.44
N LEU A 36 22.49 -17.57 -1.71
CA LEU A 36 22.08 -16.72 -2.84
C LEU A 36 20.67 -17.09 -3.34
N PHE A 37 20.19 -18.30 -3.06
CA PHE A 37 18.89 -18.80 -3.49
C PHE A 37 17.85 -18.79 -2.37
N LEU A 38 18.27 -18.97 -1.13
CA LEU A 38 17.36 -18.94 0.02
C LEU A 38 16.99 -17.48 0.39
N PRO A 39 15.70 -17.20 0.65
CA PRO A 39 15.25 -15.92 1.18
C PRO A 39 15.33 -15.92 2.71
N GLY A 40 16.47 -16.27 3.29
CA GLY A 40 16.54 -16.54 4.73
C GLY A 40 16.35 -15.32 5.62
N THR A 41 16.53 -14.09 5.14
CA THR A 41 16.09 -12.90 5.90
C THR A 41 14.62 -12.98 6.34
N LEU A 42 13.74 -13.55 5.50
CA LEU A 42 12.33 -13.79 5.85
C LEU A 42 12.18 -14.93 6.87
N LEU A 43 12.99 -15.99 6.76
CA LEU A 43 12.96 -17.14 7.66
C LEU A 43 13.46 -16.79 9.07
N ILE A 44 14.54 -16.00 9.17
CA ILE A 44 15.06 -15.50 10.45
C ILE A 44 14.06 -14.52 11.10
N PHE A 45 13.41 -13.65 10.31
CA PHE A 45 12.31 -12.83 10.80
C PHE A 45 11.15 -13.71 11.34
N PHE A 46 10.79 -14.76 10.61
CA PHE A 46 9.75 -15.72 11.03
C PHE A 46 10.12 -16.43 12.35
N PHE A 47 11.35 -16.91 12.51
CA PHE A 47 11.82 -17.48 13.77
C PHE A 47 11.78 -16.46 14.92
N GLY A 48 12.10 -15.19 14.64
CA GLY A 48 11.90 -14.10 15.59
C GLY A 48 10.44 -13.93 15.99
N THR A 49 9.50 -13.97 15.04
CA THR A 49 8.06 -13.90 15.32
C THR A 49 7.58 -15.07 16.18
N LEU A 50 8.05 -16.30 15.92
CA LEU A 50 7.75 -17.46 16.76
C LEU A 50 8.29 -17.30 18.18
N ALA A 51 9.51 -16.75 18.34
CA ALA A 51 10.04 -16.43 19.66
C ALA A 51 9.23 -15.33 20.37
N GLY A 52 8.83 -14.28 19.65
CA GLY A 52 8.04 -13.17 20.19
C GLY A 52 6.62 -13.55 20.60
N THR A 53 6.03 -14.56 19.95
CA THR A 53 4.72 -15.10 20.31
C THR A 53 4.75 -16.05 21.51
N GLY A 54 5.94 -16.40 22.00
CA GLY A 54 6.13 -17.36 23.10
C GLY A 54 6.10 -18.82 22.67
N LEU A 55 6.00 -19.11 21.35
CA LEU A 55 6.02 -20.46 20.80
C LEU A 55 7.39 -21.14 20.91
N LEU A 56 8.46 -20.34 20.87
CA LEU A 56 9.84 -20.82 21.04
C LEU A 56 10.57 -19.99 22.10
N PRO A 57 11.43 -20.60 22.93
CA PRO A 57 12.20 -19.86 23.92
C PRO A 57 13.17 -18.87 23.23
N PRO A 58 13.07 -17.55 23.49
CA PRO A 58 13.84 -16.53 22.77
C PRO A 58 15.36 -16.74 22.85
N VAL A 59 15.86 -17.16 24.01
CA VAL A 59 17.29 -17.44 24.23
C VAL A 59 17.77 -18.60 23.34
N ALA A 60 16.94 -19.64 23.18
CA ALA A 60 17.28 -20.78 22.34
C ALA A 60 17.31 -20.38 20.86
N VAL A 61 16.35 -19.57 20.39
CA VAL A 61 16.32 -19.10 19.00
C VAL A 61 17.51 -18.19 18.70
N LEU A 62 17.87 -17.29 19.61
CA LEU A 62 19.07 -16.45 19.49
C LEU A 62 20.34 -17.31 19.42
N GLY A 63 20.49 -18.27 20.33
CA GLY A 63 21.63 -19.19 20.35
C GLY A 63 21.74 -20.05 19.09
N CYS A 64 20.63 -20.66 18.66
CA CYS A 64 20.57 -21.50 17.48
C CYS A 64 20.85 -20.73 16.18
N THR A 65 20.30 -19.52 16.06
CA THR A 65 20.54 -18.65 14.90
C THR A 65 21.99 -18.19 14.84
N PHE A 66 22.57 -17.80 15.98
CA PHE A 66 23.99 -17.46 16.08
C PHE A 66 24.88 -18.64 15.68
N LEU A 67 24.60 -19.84 16.22
CA LEU A 67 25.37 -21.05 15.92
C LEU A 67 25.28 -21.43 14.44
N GLY A 68 24.08 -21.43 13.87
CA GLY A 68 23.89 -21.69 12.44
C GLY A 68 24.63 -20.69 11.56
N ALA A 69 24.52 -19.40 11.88
CA ALA A 69 25.21 -18.34 11.14
C ALA A 69 26.74 -18.50 11.18
N PHE A 70 27.29 -18.77 12.37
CA PHE A 70 28.73 -18.95 12.56
C PHE A 70 29.25 -20.20 11.85
N LEU A 71 28.49 -21.31 11.88
CA LEU A 71 28.85 -22.54 11.16
C LEU A 71 28.83 -22.33 9.64
N GLY A 72 27.80 -21.67 9.10
CA GLY A 72 27.69 -21.36 7.67
C GLY A 72 28.84 -20.45 7.19
N ASP A 73 29.19 -19.43 7.97
CA ASP A 73 30.32 -18.54 7.70
C ASP A 73 31.65 -19.29 7.70
N THR A 74 31.86 -20.15 8.71
CA THR A 74 33.08 -20.92 8.87
C THR A 74 33.25 -21.90 7.72
N CYS A 75 32.20 -22.63 7.35
CA CYS A 75 32.19 -23.50 6.17
C CYS A 75 32.54 -22.73 4.90
N SER A 76 31.94 -21.56 4.70
CA SER A 76 32.19 -20.70 3.54
C SER A 76 33.64 -20.20 3.49
N TYR A 77 34.22 -19.81 4.62
CA TYR A 77 35.62 -19.40 4.71
C TYR A 77 36.59 -20.54 4.38
N TRP A 78 36.37 -21.73 4.94
CA TRP A 78 37.22 -22.89 4.65
C TRP A 78 37.08 -23.37 3.21
N LEU A 79 35.88 -23.32 2.64
CA LEU A 79 35.67 -23.55 1.20
C LEU A 79 36.52 -22.57 0.37
N GLY A 80 36.47 -21.28 0.68
CA GLY A 80 37.25 -20.23 0.01
C GLY A 80 38.76 -20.45 0.12
N ARG A 81 39.21 -20.90 1.29
CA ARG A 81 40.62 -21.15 1.59
C ARG A 81 41.15 -22.50 1.08
N ARG A 82 40.30 -23.48 0.79
CA ARG A 82 40.75 -24.77 0.27
C ARG A 82 40.86 -24.77 -1.25
N TYR A 83 39.92 -24.09 -1.92
CA TYR A 83 39.76 -24.18 -3.37
C TYR A 83 40.21 -22.92 -4.13
N HIS A 84 40.82 -21.93 -3.46
CA HIS A 84 41.38 -20.66 -3.99
C HIS A 84 41.01 -20.31 -5.44
N GLN A 85 41.81 -20.76 -6.42
CA GLN A 85 41.68 -20.40 -7.84
C GLN A 85 40.64 -21.27 -8.57
N GLU A 86 40.37 -22.49 -8.09
CA GLU A 86 39.44 -23.46 -8.71
C GLU A 86 37.97 -23.01 -8.59
N ILE A 87 37.62 -22.26 -7.54
CA ILE A 87 36.27 -21.71 -7.33
C ILE A 87 35.86 -20.76 -8.47
N LYS A 88 36.81 -20.09 -9.12
CA LYS A 88 36.56 -19.19 -10.26
C LYS A 88 36.06 -19.94 -11.51
N GLY A 89 36.28 -21.26 -11.58
CA GLY A 89 35.87 -22.12 -12.69
C GLY A 89 34.42 -22.62 -12.62
N LEU A 90 33.75 -22.51 -11.46
CA LEU A 90 32.37 -22.97 -11.28
C LEU A 90 31.40 -22.14 -12.15
N GLN A 91 30.56 -22.81 -12.96
CA GLN A 91 29.57 -22.18 -13.84
C GLN A 91 28.66 -21.19 -13.10
N LEU A 92 28.32 -21.48 -11.84
CA LEU A 92 27.45 -20.64 -11.00
C LEU A 92 28.10 -19.32 -10.58
N LEU A 93 29.41 -19.31 -10.31
CA LEU A 93 30.18 -18.09 -10.05
C LEU A 93 30.47 -17.31 -11.33
N ARG A 94 30.64 -17.98 -12.48
CA ARG A 94 30.77 -17.31 -13.79
C ARG A 94 29.56 -16.40 -14.08
N LYS A 95 28.36 -16.86 -13.74
CA LYS A 95 27.11 -16.08 -13.88
C LYS A 95 27.04 -14.85 -12.96
N HIS A 96 27.77 -14.85 -11.83
CA HIS A 96 27.79 -13.77 -10.84
C HIS A 96 29.17 -13.09 -10.70
N GLN A 97 29.99 -13.10 -11.74
CA GLN A 97 31.36 -12.55 -11.70
C GLN A 97 31.43 -11.08 -11.28
N ALA A 98 30.44 -10.26 -11.68
CA ALA A 98 30.39 -8.85 -11.28
C ALA A 98 30.19 -8.69 -9.77
N LEU A 99 29.38 -9.55 -9.15
CA LEU A 99 29.12 -9.55 -7.71
C LEU A 99 30.34 -10.05 -6.93
N PHE A 100 31.01 -11.07 -7.48
CA PHE A 100 32.23 -11.61 -6.92
C PHE A 100 33.40 -10.61 -6.95
N ARG A 101 33.61 -9.90 -8.07
CA ARG A 101 34.62 -8.83 -8.19
C ARG A 101 34.35 -7.69 -7.20
N ARG A 102 33.08 -7.27 -7.05
CA ARG A 102 32.69 -6.27 -6.04
C ARG A 102 33.00 -6.73 -4.62
N GLY A 103 32.81 -8.01 -4.31
CA GLY A 103 33.18 -8.58 -3.01
C GLY A 103 34.70 -8.54 -2.75
N GLN A 104 35.50 -8.84 -3.77
CA GLN A 104 36.97 -8.73 -3.70
C GLN A 104 37.43 -7.28 -3.51
N ASP A 105 36.91 -6.34 -4.31
CA ASP A 105 37.24 -4.91 -4.19
C ASP A 105 36.82 -4.35 -2.82
N PHE A 106 35.66 -4.78 -2.33
CA PHE A 106 35.14 -4.38 -1.03
C PHE A 106 36.04 -4.87 0.11
N PHE A 107 36.47 -6.14 0.06
CA PHE A 107 37.37 -6.72 1.05
C PHE A 107 38.78 -6.13 0.97
N HIS A 108 39.28 -5.83 -0.23
CA HIS A 108 40.58 -5.17 -0.41
C HIS A 108 40.59 -3.75 0.17
N ARG A 109 39.47 -3.02 0.07
CA ARG A 109 39.34 -1.65 0.60
C ARG A 109 39.11 -1.59 2.11
N HIS A 110 38.36 -2.54 2.68
CA HIS A 110 37.91 -2.46 4.08
C HIS A 110 38.50 -3.55 4.99
N GLY A 111 39.22 -4.54 4.45
CA GLY A 111 39.86 -5.62 5.20
C GLY A 111 38.91 -6.32 6.17
N GLY A 112 39.35 -6.50 7.42
CA GLY A 112 38.55 -7.11 8.49
C GLY A 112 37.24 -6.39 8.79
N LYS A 113 37.14 -5.06 8.57
CA LYS A 113 35.87 -4.32 8.72
C LYS A 113 34.85 -4.73 7.65
N GLY A 114 35.33 -5.11 6.47
CA GLY A 114 34.51 -5.65 5.39
C GLY A 114 33.77 -6.93 5.78
N LEU A 115 34.31 -7.71 6.73
CA LEU A 115 33.63 -8.91 7.23
C LEU A 115 32.38 -8.56 8.06
N ILE A 116 32.42 -7.44 8.80
CA ILE A 116 31.28 -6.97 9.61
C ILE A 116 30.22 -6.31 8.72
N PHE A 117 30.64 -5.32 7.93
CA PHE A 117 29.70 -4.54 7.11
C PHE A 117 29.17 -5.31 5.91
N GLY A 118 29.98 -6.22 5.36
CA GLY A 118 29.60 -7.05 4.22
C GLY A 118 28.37 -7.93 4.50
N ARG A 119 28.09 -8.25 5.78
CA ARG A 119 26.89 -9.01 6.16
C ARG A 119 25.58 -8.25 5.98
N PHE A 120 25.63 -6.92 5.95
CA PHE A 120 24.44 -6.07 5.78
C PHE A 120 24.22 -5.65 4.32
N VAL A 121 25.13 -6.01 3.42
CA VAL A 121 25.01 -5.72 1.98
C VAL A 121 24.36 -6.92 1.28
N GLY A 122 23.04 -6.85 1.13
CA GLY A 122 22.13 -7.96 0.78
C GLY A 122 22.71 -9.07 -0.11
N PRO A 123 23.01 -8.83 -1.40
CA PRO A 123 23.46 -9.90 -2.30
C PRO A 123 24.91 -10.37 -2.06
N LEU A 124 25.74 -9.55 -1.41
CA LEU A 124 27.16 -9.84 -1.16
C LEU A 124 27.38 -10.67 0.12
N ARG A 125 26.41 -10.68 1.05
CA ARG A 125 26.50 -11.30 2.37
C ARG A 125 27.07 -12.73 2.38
N PRO A 126 26.52 -13.71 1.64
CA PRO A 126 27.04 -15.09 1.68
C PRO A 126 28.40 -15.25 0.98
N LEU A 127 28.84 -14.25 0.21
CA LEU A 127 30.12 -14.29 -0.52
C LEU A 127 31.28 -13.72 0.30
N VAL A 128 31.01 -12.90 1.32
CA VAL A 128 32.04 -12.20 2.10
C VAL A 128 32.97 -13.16 2.86
N PRO A 129 32.47 -14.18 3.59
CA PRO A 129 33.34 -15.18 4.23
C PRO A 129 34.15 -16.00 3.23
N LEU A 130 33.55 -16.35 2.09
CA LEU A 130 34.21 -17.09 1.00
C LEU A 130 35.39 -16.29 0.42
N VAL A 131 35.16 -15.02 0.09
CA VAL A 131 36.19 -14.12 -0.44
C VAL A 131 37.33 -13.92 0.58
N ALA A 132 37.01 -13.78 1.87
CA ALA A 132 38.01 -13.69 2.92
C ALA A 132 38.92 -14.94 2.98
N GLY A 133 38.34 -16.14 2.81
CA GLY A 133 39.09 -17.40 2.72
C GLY A 133 40.02 -17.46 1.50
N MET A 134 39.51 -17.05 0.34
CA MET A 134 40.28 -17.01 -0.92
C MET A 134 41.47 -16.04 -0.88
N MET A 135 41.35 -14.96 -0.09
CA MET A 135 42.41 -13.96 0.09
C MET A 135 43.42 -14.35 1.18
N ASN A 136 43.42 -15.61 1.65
CA ASN A 136 44.30 -16.10 2.71
C ASN A 136 44.22 -15.29 4.02
N PHE A 137 43.04 -14.74 4.34
CA PHE A 137 42.86 -14.00 5.58
C PHE A 137 43.09 -14.90 6.79
N SER A 138 43.76 -14.42 7.85
CA SER A 138 44.16 -15.27 8.98
C SER A 138 42.94 -15.88 9.70
N PRO A 139 42.92 -17.19 9.98
CA PRO A 139 41.74 -17.89 10.51
C PRO A 139 41.36 -17.41 11.92
N LEU A 140 42.35 -17.11 12.77
CA LEU A 140 42.08 -16.60 14.12
C LEU A 140 41.35 -15.25 14.09
N ARG A 141 41.80 -14.32 13.25
CA ARG A 141 41.13 -13.02 13.09
C ARG A 141 39.77 -13.17 12.43
N PHE A 142 39.62 -14.11 11.49
CA PHE A 142 38.32 -14.41 10.88
C PHE A 142 37.30 -14.85 11.94
N VAL A 143 37.66 -15.83 12.78
CA VAL A 143 36.74 -16.36 13.82
C VAL A 143 36.32 -15.26 14.80
N LEU A 144 37.27 -14.48 15.33
CA LEU A 144 36.95 -13.40 16.27
C LEU A 144 36.00 -12.36 15.68
N ILE A 145 36.27 -11.91 14.43
CA ILE A 145 35.44 -10.92 13.76
C ILE A 145 34.08 -11.52 13.36
N SER A 146 34.05 -12.79 12.92
CA SER A 146 32.83 -13.49 12.53
C SER A 146 31.90 -13.73 13.73
N ILE A 147 32.43 -14.07 14.92
CA ILE A 147 31.63 -14.18 16.15
C ILE A 147 30.92 -12.86 16.45
N CYS A 148 31.68 -11.75 16.55
CA CYS A 148 31.08 -10.44 16.83
C CYS A 148 30.04 -10.06 15.77
N SER A 149 30.35 -10.33 14.50
CA SER A 149 29.47 -10.04 13.38
C SER A 149 28.19 -10.89 13.39
N CYS A 150 28.28 -12.18 13.71
CA CYS A 150 27.14 -13.08 13.83
C CYS A 150 26.23 -12.68 15.00
N VAL A 151 26.79 -12.24 16.13
CA VAL A 151 26.00 -11.74 17.27
C VAL A 151 25.18 -10.51 16.87
N VAL A 152 25.84 -9.49 16.31
CA VAL A 152 25.17 -8.24 15.89
C VAL A 152 24.11 -8.54 14.84
N TRP A 153 24.45 -9.36 13.85
CA TRP A 153 23.53 -9.76 12.79
C TRP A 153 22.31 -10.51 13.34
N THR A 154 22.52 -11.44 14.27
CA THR A 154 21.42 -12.19 14.89
C THR A 154 20.46 -11.23 15.58
N ILE A 155 20.96 -10.31 16.40
CA ILE A 155 20.13 -9.31 17.09
C ILE A 155 19.33 -8.46 16.09
N VAL A 156 20.00 -7.90 15.08
CA VAL A 156 19.37 -6.99 14.11
C VAL A 156 18.24 -7.66 13.34
N TYR A 157 18.38 -8.93 12.97
CA TYR A 157 17.37 -9.62 12.15
C TYR A 157 16.30 -10.34 12.97
N LEU A 158 16.58 -10.78 14.19
CA LEU A 158 15.61 -11.48 15.04
C LEU A 158 14.70 -10.53 15.82
N PHE A 159 15.25 -9.42 16.33
CA PHE A 159 14.50 -8.52 17.21
C PHE A 159 13.25 -7.92 16.54
N PRO A 160 13.28 -7.44 15.27
CA PRO A 160 12.07 -6.96 14.60
C PRO A 160 10.97 -8.02 14.54
N GLY A 161 11.33 -9.29 14.29
CA GLY A 161 10.40 -10.42 14.33
C GLY A 161 9.86 -10.66 15.73
N MET A 162 10.72 -10.65 16.76
CA MET A 162 10.30 -10.81 18.16
C MET A 162 9.33 -9.71 18.59
N PHE A 163 9.62 -8.44 18.27
CA PHE A 163 8.71 -7.33 18.56
C PHE A 163 7.38 -7.44 17.83
N PHE A 164 7.41 -7.89 16.58
CA PHE A 164 6.19 -8.16 15.82
C PHE A 164 5.37 -9.29 16.47
N GLY A 165 6.02 -10.42 16.83
CA GLY A 165 5.38 -11.53 17.53
C GLY A 165 4.78 -11.16 18.88
N SER A 166 5.49 -10.38 19.69
CA SER A 166 4.97 -9.92 20.99
C SER A 166 3.78 -8.97 20.81
N SER A 167 3.82 -8.13 19.76
CA SER A 167 2.70 -7.24 19.44
C SER A 167 1.46 -8.03 19.02
N LEU A 168 1.62 -9.13 18.28
CA LEU A 168 0.51 -10.02 17.94
C LEU A 168 -0.15 -10.64 19.18
N VAL A 169 0.63 -11.03 20.19
CA VAL A 169 0.10 -11.59 21.45
C VAL A 169 -0.70 -10.54 22.22
N VAL A 170 -0.17 -9.32 22.35
CA VAL A 170 -0.86 -8.21 23.02
C VAL A 170 -2.18 -7.87 22.30
N VAL A 171 -2.17 -7.82 20.97
CA VAL A 171 -3.37 -7.58 20.15
C VAL A 171 -4.38 -8.73 20.27
N ALA A 172 -3.91 -9.98 20.36
CA ALA A 172 -4.77 -11.15 20.55
C ALA A 172 -5.46 -11.18 21.93
N GLN A 173 -4.80 -10.67 22.97
CA GLN A 173 -5.36 -10.58 24.33
C GLN A 173 -6.47 -9.51 24.46
N ILE A 174 -6.42 -8.46 23.63
CA ILE A 174 -7.41 -7.36 23.69
C ILE A 174 -8.74 -7.75 23.01
N SER A 175 -8.72 -8.71 22.08
CA SER A 175 -9.86 -9.53 21.62
C SER A 175 -9.39 -10.30 20.39
N GLY A 176 -9.56 -11.62 20.33
CA GLY A 176 -9.25 -12.41 19.12
C GLY A 176 -9.93 -11.86 17.85
N ARG A 177 -11.05 -11.15 18.01
CA ARG A 177 -11.77 -10.44 16.95
C ARG A 177 -10.98 -9.24 16.39
N LEU A 178 -10.29 -8.47 17.24
CA LEU A 178 -9.46 -7.34 16.80
C LEU A 178 -8.20 -7.83 16.07
N ALA A 179 -7.57 -8.90 16.53
CA ALA A 179 -6.44 -9.52 15.84
C ALA A 179 -6.83 -10.01 14.44
N THR A 180 -7.98 -10.68 14.30
CA THR A 180 -8.48 -11.10 12.98
C THR A 180 -8.77 -9.92 12.07
N ILE A 181 -9.27 -8.81 12.61
CA ILE A 181 -9.61 -7.64 11.81
C ILE A 181 -8.35 -6.89 11.37
N ILE A 182 -7.36 -6.74 12.25
CA ILE A 182 -6.07 -6.13 11.88
C ILE A 182 -5.36 -7.00 10.83
N LEU A 183 -5.37 -8.32 10.98
CA LEU A 183 -4.83 -9.24 9.98
C LEU A 183 -5.57 -9.09 8.65
N LEU A 184 -6.91 -9.09 8.66
CA LEU A 184 -7.73 -8.96 7.46
C LEU A 184 -7.51 -7.61 6.77
N VAL A 185 -7.43 -6.52 7.52
CA VAL A 185 -7.11 -5.17 7.01
C VAL A 185 -5.70 -5.14 6.43
N THR A 186 -4.72 -5.76 7.09
CA THR A 186 -3.33 -5.82 6.59
C THR A 186 -3.25 -6.64 5.30
N VAL A 187 -3.91 -7.79 5.24
CA VAL A 187 -3.98 -8.63 4.04
C VAL A 187 -4.70 -7.89 2.91
N LEU A 188 -5.79 -7.19 3.20
CA LEU A 188 -6.52 -6.37 2.23
C LEU A 188 -5.66 -5.19 1.71
N PHE A 189 -4.91 -4.55 2.61
CA PHE A 189 -3.99 -3.47 2.26
C PHE A 189 -2.83 -3.96 1.39
N LEU A 190 -2.24 -5.11 1.71
CA LEU A 190 -1.18 -5.72 0.91
C LEU A 190 -1.72 -6.27 -0.42
N SER A 191 -2.92 -6.84 -0.44
CA SER A 191 -3.53 -7.36 -1.66
C SER A 191 -3.91 -6.23 -2.62
N THR A 192 -4.43 -5.10 -2.12
CA THR A 192 -4.65 -3.91 -2.94
C THR A 192 -3.34 -3.35 -3.47
N ALA A 193 -2.27 -3.28 -2.67
CA ALA A 193 -0.95 -2.87 -3.15
C ALA A 193 -0.42 -3.81 -4.25
N TRP A 194 -0.58 -5.12 -4.06
CA TRP A 194 -0.18 -6.13 -5.04
C TRP A 194 -1.00 -6.04 -6.33
N LEU A 195 -2.32 -5.86 -6.24
CA LEU A 195 -3.20 -5.64 -7.38
C LEU A 195 -2.83 -4.37 -8.14
N PHE A 196 -2.63 -3.24 -7.46
CA PHE A 196 -2.16 -2.00 -8.09
C PHE A 196 -0.82 -2.21 -8.81
N ARG A 197 0.12 -2.95 -8.21
CA ARG A 197 1.40 -3.27 -8.84
C ARG A 197 1.26 -4.20 -10.05
N LEU A 198 0.40 -5.21 -9.97
CA LEU A 198 0.15 -6.16 -11.05
C LEU A 198 -0.52 -5.46 -12.24
N MET A 199 -1.55 -4.66 -11.95
CA MET A 199 -2.28 -3.90 -12.96
C MET A 199 -1.40 -2.81 -13.57
N ALA A 200 -0.56 -2.11 -12.80
CA ALA A 200 0.41 -1.15 -13.35
C ALA A 200 1.30 -1.81 -14.40
N ARG A 201 1.85 -3.00 -14.12
CA ARG A 201 2.69 -3.76 -15.07
C ARG A 201 1.90 -4.25 -16.30
N GLY A 202 0.68 -4.75 -16.10
CA GLY A 202 -0.15 -5.26 -17.19
C GLY A 202 -0.67 -4.17 -18.12
N LEU A 203 -1.08 -3.02 -17.57
CA LEU A 203 -1.67 -1.91 -18.32
C LEU A 203 -0.63 -1.01 -18.99
N GLU A 204 0.63 -0.99 -18.57
CA GLU A 204 1.70 -0.38 -19.38
C GLU A 204 1.77 -1.01 -20.78
N THR A 205 1.62 -2.33 -20.85
CA THR A 205 1.65 -3.07 -22.12
C THR A 205 0.34 -2.92 -22.90
N ALA A 206 -0.81 -3.05 -22.22
CA ALA A 206 -2.12 -3.00 -22.86
C ALA A 206 -2.55 -1.56 -23.24
N GLY A 207 -2.23 -0.56 -22.42
CA GLY A 207 -2.56 0.85 -22.64
C GLY A 207 -1.88 1.42 -23.89
N PHE A 208 -0.62 1.05 -24.13
CA PHE A 208 0.08 1.41 -25.37
C PHE A 208 -0.60 0.83 -26.62
N LEU A 209 -0.97 -0.45 -26.58
CA LEU A 209 -1.68 -1.11 -27.68
C LEU A 209 -3.07 -0.51 -27.92
N TRP A 210 -3.79 -0.19 -26.85
CA TRP A 210 -5.12 0.42 -26.95
C TRP A 210 -5.03 1.85 -27.52
N MET A 211 -4.13 2.70 -27.01
CA MET A 211 -3.98 4.08 -27.50
C MET A 211 -3.59 4.14 -28.97
N THR A 212 -2.70 3.25 -29.42
CA THR A 212 -2.33 3.17 -30.85
C THR A 212 -3.50 2.71 -31.71
N ASN A 213 -4.32 1.78 -31.25
CA ASN A 213 -5.51 1.31 -31.97
C ASN A 213 -6.64 2.36 -32.00
N VAL A 214 -6.90 3.06 -30.89
CA VAL A 214 -7.88 4.15 -30.83
C VAL A 214 -7.42 5.34 -31.69
N GLY A 215 -6.12 5.66 -31.69
CA GLY A 215 -5.55 6.68 -32.57
C GLY A 215 -5.73 6.35 -34.05
N LYS A 216 -5.51 5.08 -34.45
CA LYS A 216 -5.81 4.60 -35.81
C LYS A 216 -7.30 4.72 -36.12
N TRP A 217 -8.17 4.27 -35.21
CA TRP A 217 -9.62 4.32 -35.38
C TRP A 217 -10.16 5.75 -35.54
N LEU A 218 -9.70 6.71 -34.71
CA LEU A 218 -10.07 8.13 -34.80
C LEU A 218 -9.58 8.82 -36.09
N ASN A 219 -8.52 8.30 -36.71
CA ASN A 219 -8.03 8.80 -37.99
C ASN A 219 -8.84 8.25 -39.17
N THR A 220 -9.49 7.09 -39.02
CA THR A 220 -10.32 6.47 -40.07
C THR A 220 -11.75 7.00 -40.17
N ARG A 221 -12.26 7.72 -39.15
CA ARG A 221 -13.65 8.23 -39.15
C ARG A 221 -13.75 9.74 -39.44
N PRO A 222 -14.73 10.18 -40.25
CA PRO A 222 -15.03 11.59 -40.45
C PRO A 222 -15.81 12.14 -39.25
N ALA A 223 -15.11 12.59 -38.21
CA ALA A 223 -15.72 13.32 -37.10
C ALA A 223 -15.72 14.84 -37.37
N PRO A 224 -16.68 15.61 -36.83
CA PRO A 224 -16.74 17.07 -36.99
C PRO A 224 -15.44 17.74 -36.52
N LYS A 225 -14.87 18.65 -37.34
CA LYS A 225 -13.48 19.14 -37.21
C LYS A 225 -13.09 19.59 -35.80
N LYS A 226 -13.99 20.25 -35.04
CA LYS A 226 -13.71 20.70 -33.65
C LYS A 226 -13.60 19.54 -32.65
N MET A 227 -14.54 18.60 -32.67
CA MET A 227 -14.55 17.44 -31.79
C MET A 227 -13.45 16.44 -32.18
N ALA A 228 -13.24 16.26 -33.49
CA ALA A 228 -12.14 15.47 -34.02
C ALA A 228 -10.78 16.05 -33.61
N HIS A 229 -10.62 17.38 -33.61
CA HIS A 229 -9.36 18.00 -33.19
C HIS A 229 -9.11 17.85 -31.68
N ALA A 230 -10.14 18.06 -30.84
CA ALA A 230 -10.04 17.84 -29.40
C ALA A 230 -9.72 16.37 -29.05
N LEU A 231 -10.44 15.41 -29.66
CA LEU A 231 -10.19 13.98 -29.49
C LEU A 231 -8.84 13.54 -30.05
N ARG A 232 -8.41 14.10 -31.19
CA ARG A 232 -7.08 13.81 -31.77
C ARG A 232 -5.94 14.42 -30.96
N GLN A 233 -6.13 15.55 -30.30
CA GLN A 233 -5.16 16.06 -29.33
C GLN A 233 -5.10 15.13 -28.11
N PHE A 234 -6.25 14.67 -27.63
CA PHE A 234 -6.34 13.74 -26.51
C PHE A 234 -5.67 12.39 -26.80
N VAL A 235 -5.79 11.86 -28.02
CA VAL A 235 -5.28 10.52 -28.40
C VAL A 235 -3.96 10.57 -29.19
N ARG A 236 -3.33 11.74 -29.34
CA ARG A 236 -2.02 11.81 -30.02
C ARG A 236 -1.01 11.01 -29.20
N PRO A 237 -0.48 9.87 -29.71
CA PRO A 237 0.58 9.16 -29.02
C PRO A 237 1.79 10.07 -29.10
N THR A 238 2.18 10.67 -27.98
CA THR A 238 3.35 11.53 -27.98
C THR A 238 4.53 10.58 -27.90
N ILE A 239 5.05 10.19 -29.07
CA ILE A 239 6.26 9.36 -29.21
C ILE A 239 7.43 10.13 -28.57
N ARG A 240 7.56 10.07 -27.26
CA ARG A 240 8.77 10.42 -26.51
C ARG A 240 9.24 9.16 -25.81
N PRO A 241 10.48 8.69 -26.02
CA PRO A 241 10.81 7.27 -25.88
C PRO A 241 10.93 6.74 -24.45
N TYR A 242 10.58 7.51 -23.42
CA TYR A 242 10.88 7.13 -22.04
C TYR A 242 10.01 7.89 -21.02
N ARG A 243 8.69 7.91 -21.22
CA ARG A 243 7.78 8.52 -20.24
C ARG A 243 6.64 7.56 -19.92
N GLU A 244 6.65 7.08 -18.67
CA GLU A 244 5.65 6.25 -18.00
C GLU A 244 4.23 6.89 -17.76
N PRO A 245 3.90 8.18 -18.01
CA PRO A 245 2.57 8.73 -17.67
C PRO A 245 1.45 8.43 -18.67
N GLU A 246 1.74 7.90 -19.86
CA GLU A 246 0.69 7.53 -20.82
C GLU A 246 -0.10 6.29 -20.36
N GLY A 247 0.59 5.32 -19.74
CA GLY A 247 -0.04 4.15 -19.11
C GLY A 247 -0.84 4.52 -17.85
N LEU A 248 -0.41 5.55 -17.11
CA LEU A 248 -1.06 6.03 -15.88
C LEU A 248 -2.49 6.56 -16.13
N GLY A 249 -2.64 7.46 -17.11
CA GLY A 249 -3.95 8.05 -17.42
C GLY A 249 -4.92 7.01 -17.97
N ALA A 250 -4.44 6.12 -18.85
CA ALA A 250 -5.21 4.99 -19.35
C ALA A 250 -5.57 4.00 -18.23
N PHE A 251 -4.64 3.73 -17.30
CA PHE A 251 -4.85 2.84 -16.16
C PHE A 251 -5.94 3.37 -15.23
N LEU A 252 -5.83 4.61 -14.77
CA LEU A 252 -6.78 5.14 -13.80
C LEU A 252 -8.16 5.39 -14.42
N LEU A 253 -8.22 5.72 -15.72
CA LEU A 253 -9.46 5.87 -16.47
C LEU A 253 -10.14 4.51 -16.70
N LEU A 254 -9.39 3.48 -17.11
CA LEU A 254 -9.93 2.12 -17.24
C LEU A 254 -10.35 1.53 -15.89
N PHE A 255 -9.58 1.78 -14.83
CA PHE A 255 -9.91 1.35 -13.48
C PHE A 255 -11.19 2.02 -12.97
N SER A 256 -11.31 3.34 -13.12
CA SER A 256 -12.54 4.07 -12.75
C SER A 256 -13.74 3.63 -13.57
N LEU A 257 -13.60 3.44 -14.89
CA LEU A 257 -14.69 2.93 -15.74
C LEU A 257 -15.08 1.49 -15.37
N CYS A 258 -14.11 0.64 -15.07
CA CYS A 258 -14.35 -0.75 -14.64
C CYS A 258 -15.04 -0.80 -13.28
N MET A 259 -14.60 0.02 -12.31
CA MET A 259 -15.28 0.17 -11.02
C MET A 259 -16.69 0.70 -11.20
N PHE A 260 -16.87 1.78 -11.96
CA PHE A 260 -18.19 2.34 -12.25
C PHE A 260 -19.12 1.32 -12.91
N GLY A 261 -18.64 0.56 -13.90
CA GLY A 261 -19.42 -0.49 -14.58
C GLY A 261 -19.74 -1.70 -13.68
N LEU A 262 -18.77 -2.17 -12.89
CA LEU A 262 -18.95 -3.28 -11.96
C LEU A 262 -19.96 -2.92 -10.87
N PHE A 263 -19.91 -1.69 -10.35
CA PHE A 263 -20.86 -1.22 -9.35
C PHE A 263 -22.23 -0.86 -9.95
N ALA A 264 -22.30 -0.29 -11.16
CA ALA A 264 -23.55 -0.10 -11.90
C ALA A 264 -24.28 -1.43 -12.16
N PHE A 265 -23.52 -2.48 -12.49
CA PHE A 265 -24.05 -3.83 -12.63
C PHE A 265 -24.49 -4.40 -11.27
N ALA A 266 -23.65 -4.22 -10.24
CA ALA A 266 -23.95 -4.75 -8.94
C ALA A 266 -25.19 -4.05 -8.35
N PHE A 267 -25.34 -2.73 -8.37
CA PHE A 267 -26.52 -2.06 -7.81
C PHE A 267 -27.67 -1.90 -8.81
N HIS A 268 -27.76 -2.79 -9.81
CA HIS A 268 -28.89 -2.82 -10.71
C HIS A 268 -30.19 -3.10 -9.91
N PRO A 269 -31.33 -2.48 -10.25
CA PRO A 269 -32.61 -2.68 -9.53
C PRO A 269 -33.12 -4.14 -9.46
N GLY A 270 -32.46 -5.07 -10.14
CA GLY A 270 -32.81 -6.50 -10.16
C GLY A 270 -31.94 -7.40 -9.29
N THR A 271 -31.02 -6.85 -8.50
CA THR A 271 -30.07 -7.64 -7.70
C THR A 271 -30.12 -7.26 -6.23
N ASP A 272 -30.76 -8.09 -5.39
CA ASP A 272 -31.09 -7.80 -3.99
C ASP A 272 -29.91 -7.68 -3.01
N TRP A 273 -28.66 -7.93 -3.42
CA TRP A 273 -27.52 -7.96 -2.49
C TRP A 273 -27.25 -6.61 -1.80
N HIS A 274 -27.72 -5.48 -2.35
CA HIS A 274 -27.62 -4.17 -1.71
C HIS A 274 -28.50 -4.04 -0.46
N THR A 275 -29.59 -4.82 -0.40
CA THR A 275 -30.39 -5.01 0.83
C THR A 275 -29.74 -6.04 1.76
N ALA A 276 -29.08 -7.07 1.20
CA ALA A 276 -28.39 -8.12 1.97
C ALA A 276 -27.08 -7.66 2.65
N LEU A 277 -26.32 -6.75 2.03
CA LEU A 277 -25.20 -6.03 2.67
C LEU A 277 -25.68 -4.86 3.53
N GLY A 278 -26.97 -4.84 3.90
CA GLY A 278 -27.72 -3.71 4.44
C GLY A 278 -26.81 -2.71 5.15
N SER A 279 -26.76 -1.48 4.67
CA SER A 279 -25.81 -0.44 5.11
C SER A 279 -25.65 -0.37 6.64
N ASN A 280 -26.73 -0.70 7.36
CA ASN A 280 -26.77 -0.79 8.81
C ASN A 280 -25.89 -1.93 9.36
N SER A 281 -25.86 -3.11 8.75
CA SER A 281 -25.04 -4.26 9.17
C SER A 281 -23.52 -3.96 9.14
N LEU A 282 -23.04 -3.31 8.08
CA LEU A 282 -21.64 -2.87 8.00
C LEU A 282 -21.36 -1.75 8.99
N ALA A 283 -22.25 -0.77 9.12
CA ALA A 283 -22.12 0.30 10.11
C ALA A 283 -22.06 -0.26 11.54
N HIS A 284 -22.92 -1.23 11.89
CA HIS A 284 -22.92 -1.92 13.17
C HIS A 284 -21.67 -2.77 13.39
N PHE A 285 -21.18 -3.46 12.35
CA PHE A 285 -19.90 -4.15 12.43
C PHE A 285 -18.77 -3.20 12.78
N PHE A 286 -18.66 -2.05 12.11
CA PHE A 286 -17.64 -1.06 12.43
C PHE A 286 -17.87 -0.42 13.82
N HIS A 287 -19.12 -0.23 14.24
CA HIS A 287 -19.45 0.21 15.60
C HIS A 287 -19.02 -0.79 16.68
N SER A 288 -19.01 -2.10 16.37
CA SER A 288 -18.50 -3.13 17.28
C SER A 288 -16.97 -3.07 17.49
N LEU A 289 -16.25 -2.30 16.68
CA LEU A 289 -14.79 -2.11 16.76
C LEU A 289 -14.39 -0.82 17.49
N GLN A 290 -15.35 -0.22 18.19
CA GLN A 290 -15.13 1.04 18.87
C GLN A 290 -14.18 0.88 20.05
N THR A 291 -13.11 1.66 20.01
CA THR A 291 -12.18 1.91 21.10
C THR A 291 -11.96 3.41 21.18
N PHE A 292 -11.41 3.90 22.29
CA PHE A 292 -11.08 5.32 22.45
C PHE A 292 -10.21 5.84 21.28
N TRP A 293 -9.22 5.06 20.85
CA TRP A 293 -8.29 5.44 19.78
C TRP A 293 -8.91 5.34 18.39
N THR A 294 -9.70 4.29 18.11
CA THR A 294 -10.35 4.13 16.80
C THR A 294 -11.37 5.23 16.55
N LEU A 295 -12.09 5.66 17.59
CA LEU A 295 -13.03 6.78 17.50
C LEU A 295 -12.35 8.09 17.07
N HIS A 296 -11.25 8.47 17.73
CA HIS A 296 -10.50 9.69 17.39
C HIS A 296 -9.93 9.63 15.99
N ALA A 297 -9.41 8.47 15.57
CA ALA A 297 -8.91 8.28 14.21
C ALA A 297 -10.03 8.43 13.16
N LEU A 298 -11.19 7.80 13.38
CA LEU A 298 -12.33 7.91 12.45
C LEU A 298 -12.86 9.34 12.36
N MET A 299 -12.96 10.06 13.50
CA MET A 299 -13.35 11.47 13.47
C MET A 299 -12.36 12.33 12.67
N LEU A 300 -11.06 12.07 12.80
CA LEU A 300 -10.03 12.77 12.03
C LEU A 300 -10.16 12.48 10.52
N PHE A 301 -10.35 11.21 10.14
CA PHE A 301 -10.52 10.84 8.74
C PHE A 301 -11.83 11.39 8.14
N SER A 302 -12.94 11.36 8.89
CA SER A 302 -14.18 12.00 8.44
C SER A 302 -14.00 13.51 8.28
N ALA A 303 -13.28 14.17 9.21
CA ALA A 303 -13.01 15.61 9.13
C ALA A 303 -12.29 16.00 7.84
N LEU A 304 -11.33 15.18 7.39
CA LEU A 304 -10.65 15.38 6.11
C LEU A 304 -11.64 15.43 4.93
N GLY A 305 -12.64 14.55 4.94
CA GLY A 305 -13.67 14.47 3.90
C GLY A 305 -14.73 15.57 3.91
N ARG A 306 -14.69 16.54 4.84
CA ARG A 306 -15.71 17.58 4.98
C ARG A 306 -15.52 18.72 3.98
N GLN A 307 -16.63 19.24 3.45
CA GLN A 307 -16.66 20.38 2.52
C GLN A 307 -15.77 21.55 2.95
N MET A 308 -15.79 21.93 4.23
CA MET A 308 -14.95 23.02 4.74
C MET A 308 -13.45 22.74 4.56
N VAL A 309 -12.99 21.52 4.84
CA VAL A 309 -11.59 21.12 4.67
C VAL A 309 -11.23 21.00 3.18
N LEU A 310 -12.12 20.42 2.38
CA LEU A 310 -11.91 20.23 0.95
C LEU A 310 -11.79 21.58 0.22
N PHE A 311 -12.74 22.50 0.43
CA PHE A 311 -12.75 23.80 -0.25
C PHE A 311 -11.67 24.75 0.26
N SER A 312 -11.36 24.76 1.56
CA SER A 312 -10.27 25.57 2.10
C SER A 312 -8.91 25.09 1.57
N GLY A 313 -8.66 23.78 1.65
CA GLY A 313 -7.42 23.18 1.17
C GLY A 313 -7.24 23.37 -0.35
N ALA A 314 -8.27 23.08 -1.13
CA ALA A 314 -8.22 23.27 -2.58
C ALA A 314 -8.15 24.74 -2.98
N GLY A 315 -8.95 25.62 -2.36
CA GLY A 315 -8.98 27.05 -2.64
C GLY A 315 -7.63 27.70 -2.38
N MET A 316 -6.97 27.35 -1.28
CA MET A 316 -5.66 27.90 -0.97
C MET A 316 -4.56 27.36 -1.89
N LEU A 317 -4.65 26.09 -2.31
CA LEU A 317 -3.75 25.54 -3.32
C LEU A 317 -3.93 26.23 -4.69
N ILE A 318 -5.17 26.45 -5.12
CA ILE A 318 -5.49 27.20 -6.34
C ILE A 318 -4.95 28.63 -6.24
N MET A 319 -5.17 29.32 -5.11
CA MET A 319 -4.67 30.66 -4.87
C MET A 319 -3.14 30.70 -4.90
N TYR A 320 -2.48 29.76 -4.24
CA TYR A 320 -1.02 29.64 -4.24
C TYR A 320 -0.46 29.42 -5.66
N LEU A 321 -1.10 28.56 -6.45
CA LEU A 321 -0.72 28.33 -7.84
C LEU A 321 -0.96 29.57 -8.71
N ALA A 322 -2.07 30.28 -8.51
CA ALA A 322 -2.36 31.52 -9.21
C ALA A 322 -1.33 32.62 -8.88
N LEU A 323 -0.98 32.79 -7.60
CA LEU A 323 0.05 33.73 -7.14
C LEU A 323 1.44 33.36 -7.67
N SER A 324 1.73 32.07 -7.77
CA SER A 324 2.98 31.54 -8.32
C SER A 324 3.02 31.53 -9.85
N ARG A 325 2.04 32.17 -10.53
CA ARG A 325 1.92 32.25 -12.00
C ARG A 325 1.68 30.91 -12.72
N HIS A 326 1.33 29.85 -12.00
CA HIS A 326 0.97 28.53 -12.55
C HIS A 326 -0.55 28.44 -12.84
N LEU A 327 -1.02 29.34 -13.71
CA LEU A 327 -2.46 29.50 -13.98
C LEU A 327 -3.08 28.27 -14.63
N ARG A 328 -2.34 27.49 -15.43
CA ARG A 328 -2.90 26.28 -16.04
C ARG A 328 -3.09 25.21 -14.98
N SER A 329 -2.09 24.97 -14.14
CA SER A 329 -2.19 24.02 -13.02
C SER A 329 -3.35 24.37 -12.07
N ALA A 330 -3.54 25.67 -11.77
CA ALA A 330 -4.67 26.16 -10.99
C ALA A 330 -6.03 25.93 -11.70
N ALA A 331 -6.11 26.24 -13.00
CA ALA A 331 -7.32 26.06 -13.79
C ALA A 331 -7.73 24.58 -13.91
N PHE A 332 -6.77 23.67 -14.09
CA PHE A 332 -7.05 22.24 -14.16
C PHE A 332 -7.50 21.66 -12.81
N LEU A 333 -6.91 22.09 -11.69
CA LEU A 333 -7.36 21.71 -10.35
C LEU A 333 -8.80 22.21 -10.10
N GLY A 334 -9.08 23.47 -10.44
CA GLY A 334 -10.43 24.02 -10.36
C GLY A 334 -11.44 23.26 -11.25
N ALA A 335 -11.05 22.93 -12.48
CA ALA A 335 -11.87 22.15 -13.40
C ALA A 335 -12.10 20.71 -12.91
N ALA A 336 -11.14 20.12 -12.19
CA ALA A 336 -11.30 18.81 -11.58
C ALA A 336 -12.37 18.82 -10.49
N ILE A 337 -12.35 19.82 -9.61
CA ILE A 337 -13.31 19.95 -8.50
C ILE A 337 -14.70 20.32 -9.03
N ILE A 338 -14.79 21.38 -9.84
CA ILE A 338 -16.06 21.88 -10.38
C ILE A 338 -16.68 20.83 -11.30
N GLY A 339 -15.90 20.23 -12.19
CA GLY A 339 -16.40 19.23 -13.13
C GLY A 339 -16.88 17.95 -12.44
N ALA A 340 -16.18 17.50 -11.38
CA ALA A 340 -16.65 16.36 -10.58
C ALA A 340 -17.99 16.67 -9.90
N GLN A 341 -18.16 17.86 -9.32
CA GLN A 341 -19.43 18.27 -8.73
C GLN A 341 -20.55 18.41 -9.77
N LEU A 342 -20.26 18.95 -10.96
CA LEU A 342 -21.24 19.04 -12.04
C LEU A 342 -21.67 17.65 -12.52
N LEU A 343 -20.74 16.69 -12.63
CA LEU A 343 -21.07 15.30 -12.93
C LEU A 343 -22.01 14.70 -11.88
N ALA A 344 -21.75 14.96 -10.59
CA ALA A 344 -22.64 14.52 -9.52
C ALA A 344 -24.04 15.14 -9.65
N LEU A 345 -24.13 16.44 -9.94
CA LEU A 345 -25.40 17.14 -10.14
C LEU A 345 -26.18 16.60 -11.35
N VAL A 346 -25.50 16.26 -12.43
CA VAL A 346 -26.12 15.62 -13.60
C VAL A 346 -26.65 14.24 -13.24
N MET A 347 -25.97 13.49 -12.36
CA MET A 347 -26.48 12.21 -11.87
C MET A 347 -27.66 12.38 -10.90
N GLN A 348 -27.74 13.50 -10.18
CA GLN A 348 -28.86 13.83 -9.27
C GLN A 348 -30.12 14.34 -9.98
N GLY A 349 -29.95 15.13 -11.04
CA GLY A 349 -31.03 15.84 -11.74
C GLY A 349 -31.15 15.48 -13.21
N GLY A 350 -30.56 14.36 -13.62
CA GLY A 350 -30.56 13.89 -15.02
C GLY A 350 -31.96 13.55 -15.51
N PRO A 351 -32.15 13.37 -16.83
CA PRO A 351 -33.44 12.98 -17.39
C PRO A 351 -33.93 11.68 -16.72
N GLN A 352 -35.14 11.70 -16.18
CA GLN A 352 -35.73 10.54 -15.51
C GLN A 352 -35.69 9.32 -16.44
N GLY A 353 -35.16 8.20 -15.95
CA GLY A 353 -35.06 6.94 -16.68
C GLY A 353 -33.72 6.66 -17.37
N LEU A 354 -32.80 7.63 -17.48
CA LEU A 354 -31.46 7.38 -18.04
C LEU A 354 -30.58 6.53 -17.10
N PHE A 355 -30.69 6.79 -15.79
CA PHE A 355 -30.04 6.01 -14.74
C PHE A 355 -31.02 5.80 -13.56
N PRO A 356 -31.92 4.81 -13.60
CA PRO A 356 -32.93 4.59 -12.55
C PRO A 356 -32.36 4.36 -11.15
N TRP A 357 -31.13 3.83 -11.07
CA TRP A 357 -30.39 3.63 -9.83
C TRP A 357 -29.73 4.93 -9.32
N ALA A 358 -29.50 5.93 -10.18
CA ALA A 358 -28.82 7.17 -9.79
C ALA A 358 -29.65 8.00 -8.83
N ASP A 359 -30.99 7.98 -8.97
CA ASP A 359 -31.88 8.64 -8.03
C ASP A 359 -31.74 8.05 -6.62
N GLN A 360 -31.66 6.72 -6.49
CA GLN A 360 -31.51 6.07 -5.17
C GLN A 360 -30.13 6.29 -4.53
N VAL A 361 -29.09 6.43 -5.36
CA VAL A 361 -27.71 6.59 -4.90
C VAL A 361 -27.40 8.05 -4.63
N PHE A 362 -27.71 8.95 -5.56
CA PHE A 362 -27.31 10.35 -5.49
C PHE A 362 -28.39 11.27 -4.90
N SER A 363 -29.58 10.80 -4.55
CA SER A 363 -30.56 11.59 -3.79
C SER A 363 -30.01 11.94 -2.39
N SER A 364 -29.27 13.04 -2.30
CA SER A 364 -28.90 13.67 -1.04
C SER A 364 -29.71 14.95 -0.88
N SER A 365 -30.05 15.30 0.37
CA SER A 365 -30.65 16.60 0.70
C SER A 365 -29.70 17.77 0.42
N THR A 366 -28.42 17.50 0.19
CA THR A 366 -27.38 18.48 -0.10
C THR A 366 -27.05 18.54 -1.59
N LEU A 367 -26.88 19.75 -2.10
CA LEU A 367 -26.46 20.04 -3.47
C LEU A 367 -25.01 19.64 -3.77
N ILE A 368 -24.21 19.42 -2.72
CA ILE A 368 -22.80 19.02 -2.80
C ILE A 368 -22.69 17.55 -2.36
N VAL A 369 -21.95 16.75 -3.15
CA VAL A 369 -21.74 15.31 -2.91
C VAL A 369 -20.28 15.09 -2.51
N ASP A 370 -20.01 15.09 -1.21
CA ASP A 370 -18.65 15.01 -0.67
C ASP A 370 -17.81 13.84 -1.23
N PRO A 371 -18.32 12.59 -1.33
CA PRO A 371 -17.53 11.47 -1.84
C PRO A 371 -16.97 11.66 -3.25
N VAL A 372 -17.63 12.50 -4.07
CA VAL A 372 -17.20 12.84 -5.43
C VAL A 372 -16.00 13.80 -5.43
N LEU A 373 -15.87 14.61 -4.39
CA LEU A 373 -14.83 15.64 -4.28
C LEU A 373 -13.53 15.13 -3.67
N TRP A 374 -13.53 14.01 -2.93
CA TRP A 374 -12.31 13.50 -2.33
C TRP A 374 -11.21 13.22 -3.36
N PRO A 375 -11.46 12.47 -4.46
CA PRO A 375 -10.39 12.17 -5.41
C PRO A 375 -9.83 13.40 -6.13
N PRO A 376 -10.63 14.36 -6.66
CA PRO A 376 -10.08 15.59 -7.26
C PRO A 376 -9.21 16.40 -6.31
N VAL A 377 -9.60 16.50 -5.03
CA VAL A 377 -8.88 17.32 -4.04
C VAL A 377 -7.56 16.67 -3.61
N TYR A 378 -7.51 15.34 -3.45
CA TYR A 378 -6.29 14.66 -2.99
C TYR A 378 -5.41 14.10 -4.12
N ALA A 379 -6.00 13.56 -5.19
CA ALA A 379 -5.26 12.90 -6.26
C ALA A 379 -4.73 13.87 -7.32
N PHE A 380 -5.42 14.99 -7.59
CA PHE A 380 -4.92 15.96 -8.56
C PHE A 380 -3.61 16.65 -8.10
N PRO A 381 -3.45 17.08 -6.84
CA PRO A 381 -2.16 17.56 -6.35
C PRO A 381 -1.05 16.50 -6.41
N ALA A 382 -1.38 15.22 -6.23
CA ALA A 382 -0.42 14.13 -6.41
C ALA A 382 0.05 14.00 -7.88
N ILE A 383 -0.85 14.21 -8.84
CA ILE A 383 -0.50 14.28 -10.28
C ILE A 383 0.45 15.46 -10.54
N LEU A 384 0.17 16.63 -9.96
CA LEU A 384 1.04 17.81 -10.07
C LEU A 384 2.42 17.59 -9.42
N ALA A 385 2.49 16.90 -8.29
CA ALA A 385 3.76 16.60 -7.63
C ALA A 385 4.61 15.58 -8.42
N TYR A 386 3.95 14.63 -9.10
CA TYR A 386 4.62 13.62 -9.91
C TYR A 386 5.38 14.21 -11.11
N THR A 387 4.91 15.31 -11.70
CA THR A 387 5.60 15.93 -12.86
C THR A 387 6.96 16.53 -12.51
N ARG A 388 7.21 16.89 -11.24
CA ARG A 388 8.46 17.51 -10.79
C ARG A 388 9.47 16.52 -10.23
N TYR A 389 9.04 15.64 -9.31
CA TYR A 389 9.99 14.93 -8.47
C TYR A 389 10.35 13.52 -8.95
N HIS A 390 9.62 12.96 -9.92
CA HIS A 390 9.90 11.63 -10.50
C HIS A 390 10.31 10.57 -9.45
N TYR A 391 9.65 10.56 -8.28
CA TYR A 391 10.01 9.67 -7.18
C TYR A 391 9.50 8.25 -7.46
N GLY A 392 10.44 7.32 -7.68
CA GLY A 392 10.23 5.88 -7.52
C GLY A 392 9.01 5.31 -8.27
N PRO A 393 8.41 4.22 -7.75
CA PRO A 393 7.23 3.62 -8.37
C PRO A 393 6.01 4.54 -8.19
N TRP A 394 5.60 5.21 -9.27
CA TRP A 394 4.49 6.18 -9.29
C TRP A 394 3.18 5.62 -8.70
N TRP A 395 2.92 4.32 -8.87
CA TRP A 395 1.70 3.65 -8.40
C TRP A 395 1.53 3.74 -6.87
N ILE A 396 2.63 3.89 -6.12
CA ILE A 396 2.59 4.02 -4.66
C ILE A 396 1.84 5.28 -4.26
N VAL A 397 2.09 6.42 -4.91
CA VAL A 397 1.46 7.70 -4.56
C VAL A 397 -0.05 7.61 -4.79
N PHE A 398 -0.48 7.08 -5.93
CA PHE A 398 -1.91 6.90 -6.23
C PHE A 398 -2.58 5.90 -5.31
N TRP A 399 -1.89 4.80 -4.98
CA TRP A 399 -2.41 3.83 -4.01
C TRP A 399 -2.55 4.44 -2.61
N VAL A 400 -1.60 5.26 -2.15
CA VAL A 400 -1.72 5.99 -0.88
C VAL A 400 -2.92 6.93 -0.90
N VAL A 401 -3.12 7.69 -1.97
CA VAL A 401 -4.28 8.59 -2.09
C VAL A 401 -5.59 7.80 -2.16
N PHE A 402 -5.62 6.68 -2.88
CA PHE A 402 -6.77 5.77 -2.91
C PHE A 402 -7.12 5.25 -1.52
N CYS A 403 -6.13 4.72 -0.79
CA CYS A 403 -6.28 4.29 0.59
C CYS A 403 -6.79 5.41 1.51
N LEU A 404 -6.26 6.63 1.36
CA LEU A 404 -6.75 7.79 2.11
C LEU A 404 -8.24 8.05 1.82
N THR A 405 -8.64 8.11 0.54
CA THR A 405 -10.05 8.32 0.18
C THR A 405 -10.97 7.20 0.65
N CYS A 406 -10.50 5.94 0.66
CA CYS A 406 -11.25 4.82 1.23
C CYS A 406 -11.40 4.93 2.76
N LEU A 407 -10.35 5.38 3.47
CA LEU A 407 -10.42 5.59 4.92
C LEU A 407 -11.40 6.70 5.28
N ILE A 408 -11.44 7.78 4.50
CA ILE A 408 -12.46 8.83 4.63
C ILE A 408 -13.86 8.23 4.44
N GLY A 409 -14.04 7.41 3.39
CA GLY A 409 -15.30 6.70 3.13
C GLY A 409 -15.73 5.79 4.28
N ILE A 410 -14.81 5.00 4.82
CA ILE A 410 -15.10 4.11 5.98
C ILE A 410 -15.47 4.94 7.21
N ALA A 411 -14.79 6.06 7.46
CA ALA A 411 -15.11 6.96 8.56
C ALA A 411 -16.49 7.60 8.44
N ASP A 412 -16.84 8.06 7.23
CA ASP A 412 -18.15 8.65 6.96
C ASP A 412 -19.28 7.61 6.95
N LEU A 413 -19.00 6.37 6.51
CA LEU A 413 -19.91 5.23 6.66
C LEU A 413 -20.16 4.92 8.13
N TRP A 414 -19.10 4.94 8.95
CA TRP A 414 -19.19 4.68 10.38
C TRP A 414 -20.04 5.72 11.13
N LEU A 415 -19.93 7.00 10.76
CA LEU A 415 -20.76 8.07 11.31
C LEU A 415 -22.22 8.03 10.79
N GLY A 416 -22.56 7.08 9.91
CA GLY A 416 -23.88 6.99 9.28
C GLY A 416 -24.21 8.16 8.36
N ARG A 417 -23.19 8.87 7.88
CA ARG A 417 -23.36 10.08 7.06
C ARG A 417 -23.68 9.76 5.60
N TRP A 418 -22.98 8.76 5.06
CA TRP A 418 -23.14 8.31 3.68
C TRP A 418 -23.33 6.80 3.67
N THR A 419 -24.15 6.32 2.75
CA THR A 419 -24.35 4.89 2.53
C THR A 419 -23.21 4.31 1.68
N VAL A 420 -23.04 2.99 1.71
CA VAL A 420 -22.02 2.29 0.89
C VAL A 420 -22.13 2.64 -0.60
N PRO A 421 -23.33 2.61 -1.23
CA PRO A 421 -23.47 2.99 -2.63
C PRO A 421 -23.02 4.42 -2.90
N GLN A 422 -23.45 5.39 -2.07
CA GLN A 422 -23.09 6.80 -2.22
C GLN A 422 -21.58 7.03 -2.23
N ILE A 423 -20.86 6.38 -1.31
CA ILE A 423 -19.40 6.47 -1.22
C ILE A 423 -18.76 5.89 -2.48
N VAL A 424 -19.15 4.68 -2.85
CA VAL A 424 -18.54 3.94 -3.95
C VAL A 424 -18.75 4.64 -5.30
N TYR A 425 -19.99 5.04 -5.58
CA TYR A 425 -20.31 5.75 -6.82
C TYR A 425 -19.68 7.13 -6.87
N GLY A 426 -19.74 7.87 -5.76
CA GLY A 426 -19.14 9.18 -5.69
C GLY A 426 -17.63 9.12 -5.92
N MET A 427 -16.94 8.22 -5.22
CA MET A 427 -15.51 7.99 -5.41
C MET A 427 -15.18 7.55 -6.83
N SER A 428 -15.99 6.66 -7.43
CA SER A 428 -15.76 6.19 -8.81
C SER A 428 -15.83 7.33 -9.83
N LEU A 429 -16.84 8.20 -9.74
CA LEU A 429 -16.98 9.39 -10.58
C LEU A 429 -15.83 10.38 -10.35
N GLY A 430 -15.51 10.67 -9.09
CA GLY A 430 -14.43 11.57 -8.72
C GLY A 430 -13.08 11.10 -9.26
N TRP A 431 -12.75 9.82 -9.07
CA TRP A 431 -11.54 9.22 -9.60
C TRP A 431 -11.53 9.29 -11.13
N GLY A 432 -12.61 8.90 -11.80
CA GLY A 432 -12.69 8.91 -13.27
C GLY A 432 -12.45 10.29 -13.86
N TRP A 433 -13.14 11.29 -13.32
CA TRP A 433 -12.98 12.67 -13.77
C TRP A 433 -11.58 13.22 -13.52
N THR A 434 -11.01 12.95 -12.34
CA THR A 434 -9.65 13.36 -12.00
C THR A 434 -8.62 12.76 -12.95
N CYS A 435 -8.87 11.56 -13.46
CA CYS A 435 -7.96 10.86 -14.35
C CYS A 435 -8.06 11.36 -15.79
N VAL A 436 -9.27 11.66 -16.26
CA VAL A 436 -9.49 12.32 -17.55
C VAL A 436 -8.73 13.66 -17.59
N LEU A 437 -8.89 14.49 -16.56
CA LEU A 437 -8.22 15.79 -16.50
C LEU A 437 -6.72 15.67 -16.20
N GLY A 438 -6.33 14.72 -15.36
CA GLY A 438 -4.93 14.42 -15.07
C GLY A 438 -4.18 14.02 -16.33
N PHE A 439 -4.78 13.15 -17.16
CA PHE A 439 -4.21 12.78 -18.45
C PHE A 439 -4.13 13.98 -19.41
N ALA A 440 -5.18 14.78 -19.52
CA ALA A 440 -5.17 16.00 -20.33
C ALA A 440 -4.06 16.99 -19.89
N TYR A 441 -3.81 17.11 -18.58
CA TYR A 441 -2.73 17.93 -18.04
C TYR A 441 -1.34 17.36 -18.38
N LEU A 442 -1.16 16.04 -18.21
CA LEU A 442 0.12 15.35 -18.46
C LEU A 442 0.58 15.40 -19.92
N GLN A 443 -0.29 15.73 -20.87
CA GLN A 443 0.08 15.96 -22.27
C GLN A 443 0.95 17.21 -22.44
N ASN A 444 0.73 18.25 -21.62
CA ASN A 444 1.49 19.49 -21.64
C ASN A 444 1.75 20.00 -20.21
N PRO A 445 2.60 19.31 -19.43
CA PRO A 445 2.83 19.64 -18.03
C PRO A 445 3.64 20.92 -17.90
N GLU A 446 3.36 21.69 -16.84
CA GLU A 446 4.21 22.80 -16.42
C GLU A 446 5.38 22.24 -15.61
N ASN A 447 6.62 22.52 -16.00
CA ASN A 447 7.81 21.91 -15.40
C ASN A 447 8.18 22.52 -14.02
N ASP A 448 7.63 23.67 -13.65
CA ASP A 448 8.11 24.49 -12.52
C ASP A 448 7.23 24.42 -11.26
N PHE A 449 6.40 23.37 -11.09
CA PHE A 449 5.46 23.25 -9.97
C PHE A 449 6.15 23.33 -8.59
N PRO A 450 5.82 24.28 -7.69
CA PRO A 450 6.44 24.39 -6.37
C PRO A 450 5.87 23.35 -5.38
N GLY A 451 6.31 22.11 -5.53
CA GLY A 451 5.61 20.96 -4.94
C GLY A 451 5.84 20.68 -3.46
N LEU A 452 6.91 21.19 -2.84
CA LEU A 452 7.11 21.01 -1.39
C LEU A 452 6.38 22.10 -0.59
N SER A 453 6.48 23.34 -1.02
CA SER A 453 5.83 24.50 -0.37
C SER A 453 4.30 24.41 -0.40
N SER A 454 3.71 23.91 -1.50
CA SER A 454 2.26 23.67 -1.58
C SER A 454 1.79 22.59 -0.59
N ILE A 455 2.57 21.53 -0.39
CA ILE A 455 2.27 20.48 0.60
C ILE A 455 2.37 21.03 2.03
N PHE A 456 3.43 21.78 2.36
CA PHE A 456 3.57 22.39 3.69
C PHE A 456 2.46 23.39 3.99
N LEU A 457 2.05 24.18 2.99
CA LEU A 457 0.96 25.13 3.11
C LEU A 457 -0.36 24.40 3.36
N TRP A 458 -0.62 23.31 2.64
CA TRP A 458 -1.81 22.50 2.82
C TRP A 458 -1.83 21.78 4.19
N LEU A 459 -0.69 21.23 4.63
CA LEU A 459 -0.54 20.66 5.98
C LEU A 459 -0.74 21.70 7.09
N GLY A 460 -0.25 22.94 6.89
CA GLY A 460 -0.44 24.03 7.84
C GLY A 460 -1.91 24.41 8.04
N ILE A 461 -2.69 24.45 6.96
CA ILE A 461 -4.14 24.70 7.01
C ILE A 461 -4.87 23.55 7.72
N LEU A 462 -4.50 22.31 7.39
CA LEU A 462 -5.08 21.14 8.03
C LEU A 462 -4.88 21.18 9.54
N LEU A 463 -3.70 21.60 10.03
CA LEU A 463 -3.44 21.75 11.47
C LEU A 463 -4.37 22.76 12.16
N VAL A 464 -4.85 23.78 11.44
CA VAL A 464 -5.75 24.81 11.99
C VAL A 464 -7.22 24.36 11.92
N ILE A 465 -7.64 23.79 10.79
CA ILE A 465 -9.05 23.48 10.54
C ILE A 465 -9.46 22.14 11.14
N LEU A 466 -8.57 21.13 11.13
CA LEU A 466 -8.91 19.79 11.61
C LEU A 466 -9.38 19.77 13.08
N PRO A 467 -8.72 20.42 14.05
CA PRO A 467 -9.18 20.38 15.43
C PRO A 467 -10.61 20.90 15.59
N TRP A 468 -10.89 22.05 14.97
CA TRP A 468 -12.23 22.65 15.00
C TRP A 468 -13.27 21.76 14.29
N GLN A 469 -12.93 21.18 13.14
CA GLN A 469 -13.82 20.29 12.41
C GLN A 469 -14.10 18.98 13.17
N THR A 470 -13.09 18.42 13.84
CA THR A 470 -13.27 17.23 14.66
C THR A 470 -14.16 17.48 15.88
N ASP A 471 -14.09 18.69 16.47
CA ASP A 471 -14.97 19.07 17.56
C ASP A 471 -16.43 19.26 17.10
N GLN A 472 -16.63 19.88 15.93
CA GLN A 472 -17.95 19.96 15.28
C GLN A 472 -18.55 18.58 15.03
N ILE A 473 -17.76 17.61 14.54
CA ILE A 473 -18.21 16.23 14.32
C ILE A 473 -18.58 15.57 15.65
N ARG A 474 -17.76 15.76 16.69
CA ARG A 474 -18.03 15.23 18.03
C ARG A 474 -19.37 15.73 18.59
N GLN A 475 -19.68 17.02 18.38
CA GLN A 475 -20.94 17.62 18.81
C GLN A 475 -22.14 17.16 17.97
N ALA A 476 -21.95 16.96 16.67
CA ALA A 476 -23.01 16.57 15.74
C ALA A 476 -23.44 15.10 15.86
N TYR A 477 -22.54 14.22 16.30
CA TYR A 477 -22.81 12.77 16.39
C TYR A 477 -22.59 12.23 17.82
N PRO A 478 -23.38 12.67 18.82
CA PRO A 478 -23.23 12.23 20.20
C PRO A 478 -23.58 10.75 20.39
N GLN A 479 -24.43 10.17 19.55
CA GLN A 479 -24.77 8.74 19.59
C GLN A 479 -23.60 7.84 19.22
N ALA A 480 -22.64 8.32 18.44
CA ALA A 480 -21.42 7.61 18.12
C ALA A 480 -20.49 7.47 19.35
N LEU A 481 -20.79 8.15 20.46
CA LEU A 481 -20.12 8.04 21.76
C LEU A 481 -20.83 7.08 22.73
N VAL A 482 -22.01 6.57 22.37
CA VAL A 482 -22.82 5.71 23.25
C VAL A 482 -22.36 4.26 23.12
N GLN A 483 -22.30 3.55 24.25
CA GLN A 483 -21.77 2.19 24.35
C GLN A 483 -22.43 1.21 23.36
N PRO A 484 -21.67 0.22 22.84
CA PRO A 484 -22.21 -0.78 21.94
C PRO A 484 -23.40 -1.51 22.58
N GLN A 485 -24.49 -1.65 21.82
CA GLN A 485 -25.60 -2.53 22.17
C GLN A 485 -25.05 -3.95 22.45
N PRO A 486 -25.61 -4.68 23.42
CA PRO A 486 -25.11 -6.00 23.79
C PRO A 486 -25.11 -6.95 22.57
N PRO A 487 -24.06 -7.77 22.40
CA PRO A 487 -23.93 -8.63 21.24
C PRO A 487 -25.09 -9.64 21.17
N ILE A 488 -25.74 -9.71 20.02
CA ILE A 488 -26.79 -10.70 19.73
C ILE A 488 -26.14 -12.08 19.62
N SER A 489 -26.74 -13.11 20.23
CA SER A 489 -26.21 -14.47 20.18
C SER A 489 -26.24 -15.03 18.75
N TYR A 490 -25.29 -15.90 18.40
CA TYR A 490 -25.21 -16.52 17.06
C TYR A 490 -26.51 -17.25 16.68
N ASN A 491 -27.13 -17.96 17.62
CA ASN A 491 -28.39 -18.67 17.37
C ASN A 491 -29.54 -17.70 17.10
N THR A 492 -29.57 -16.57 17.81
CA THR A 492 -30.56 -15.51 17.59
C THR A 492 -30.33 -14.82 16.25
N TRP A 493 -29.08 -14.60 15.85
CA TRP A 493 -28.72 -14.02 14.55
C TRP A 493 -29.17 -14.90 13.38
N VAL A 494 -28.94 -16.21 13.43
CA VAL A 494 -29.25 -17.12 12.31
C VAL A 494 -30.75 -17.27 12.07
N GLN A 495 -31.57 -17.18 13.12
CA GLN A 495 -33.01 -17.39 13.02
C GLN A 495 -33.74 -16.15 12.49
N GLU A 496 -33.75 -15.05 13.25
CA GLU A 496 -34.49 -13.82 12.87
C GLU A 496 -33.82 -12.53 13.37
N GLY A 497 -32.75 -12.63 14.15
CA GLY A 497 -32.08 -11.49 14.77
C GLY A 497 -31.50 -10.51 13.77
N TRP A 498 -31.14 -10.97 12.56
CA TRP A 498 -30.70 -10.08 11.47
C TRP A 498 -31.81 -9.15 10.95
N ARG A 499 -33.09 -9.49 11.13
CA ARG A 499 -34.26 -8.68 10.72
C ARG A 499 -34.72 -7.69 11.78
N GLN A 500 -34.40 -7.96 13.04
CA GLN A 500 -34.85 -7.16 14.19
C GLN A 500 -33.80 -6.12 14.63
N VAL A 501 -32.62 -6.13 14.01
CA VAL A 501 -31.68 -5.01 14.09
C VAL A 501 -32.18 -3.92 13.13
N PRO A 502 -32.39 -2.69 13.58
CA PRO A 502 -32.92 -1.60 12.76
C PRO A 502 -32.09 -1.27 11.51
#